data_AF-A0A964FGS7-F1
#
_entry.id   AF-A0A964FGS7-F1
#
_cell.length_a   1.000
_cell.length_b   1.000
_cell.length_c   1.000
_cell.angle_alpha   90.00
_cell.angle_beta   90.00
_cell.angle_gamma   90.00
#
_symmetry.space_group_name_H-M   'P 1'
#
loop_
_entity.id
_entity.type
_entity.pdbx_description
1 polymer ?
#
loop_
_entity_poly.entity_id
_entity_poly.type
_entity_poly.pdbx_seq_one_letter_code
_entity_poly.pdbx_strand_id
1 'polypeptide(L)' 'MGYWKKGDELNNGKYLVEQLLGSGGFGVTYKVKQTRTKKLYALKTLNEIAKNKPDFPQLQSKFINEAIAYCINLLLA' A
#
# COMPACT_ATOMS: atom_id res chain seq x y z
N MET A 1 -2.80 16.70 2.59
CA MET A 1 -2.68 15.32 2.05
C MET A 1 -3.37 14.39 3.02
N GLY A 2 -4.43 13.71 2.61
CA GLY A 2 -5.25 12.87 3.49
C GLY A 2 -4.93 11.39 3.31
N TYR A 3 -5.01 10.62 4.40
CA TYR A 3 -5.05 9.16 4.34
C TYR A 3 -6.42 8.68 3.83
N TRP A 4 -6.45 7.52 3.16
CA TRP A 4 -7.71 6.87 2.85
C TRP A 4 -8.43 6.41 4.11
N LYS A 5 -9.75 6.52 4.11
CA LYS A 5 -10.64 6.17 5.20
C LYS A 5 -11.32 4.83 4.94
N LYS A 6 -11.85 4.23 6.00
CA LYS A 6 -12.65 3.00 5.88
C LYS A 6 -13.84 3.25 4.94
N GLY A 7 -14.01 2.37 3.97
CA GLY A 7 -15.06 2.47 2.94
C GLY A 7 -14.58 3.11 1.63
N ASP A 8 -13.39 3.73 1.60
CA ASP A 8 -12.85 4.28 0.35
C ASP A 8 -12.62 3.15 -0.67
N GLU A 9 -13.03 3.41 -1.90
CA GLU A 9 -12.86 2.51 -3.03
C GLU A 9 -11.57 2.81 -3.78
N LEU A 10 -10.78 1.77 -4.05
CA LEU A 10 -9.52 1.84 -4.76
C LEU A 10 -9.57 0.97 -6.02
N ASN A 11 -8.86 1.41 -7.06
CA ASN A 11 -8.78 0.74 -8.35
C ASN A 11 -10.18 0.41 -8.92
N ASN A 12 -10.97 1.47 -9.15
CA ASN A 12 -12.34 1.41 -9.66
C ASN A 12 -13.24 0.43 -8.89
N GLY A 13 -13.24 0.52 -7.55
CA GLY A 13 -14.08 -0.34 -6.69
C GLY A 13 -13.60 -1.79 -6.56
N LYS A 14 -12.40 -2.13 -7.06
CA LYS A 14 -11.85 -3.49 -6.90
C LYS A 14 -11.45 -3.79 -5.45
N TYR A 15 -11.06 -2.76 -4.69
CA TYR A 15 -10.66 -2.88 -3.29
C TYR A 15 -11.37 -1.84 -2.44
N LEU A 16 -11.79 -2.23 -1.24
CA LEU A 16 -12.32 -1.36 -0.20
C LEU A 16 -11.31 -1.23 0.93
N VAL A 17 -11.04 0.00 1.37
CA VAL A 17 -10.22 0.24 2.55
C VAL A 17 -10.99 -0.17 3.80
N GLU A 18 -10.37 -1.02 4.62
CA GLU A 18 -10.94 -1.44 5.90
C GLU A 18 -10.31 -0.66 7.06
N GLN A 19 -8.99 -0.43 7.00
CA GLN A 19 -8.25 0.18 8.12
C GLN A 19 -6.87 0.70 7.69
N LEU A 20 -6.40 1.79 8.30
CA LEU A 20 -4.99 2.17 8.29
C LEU A 20 -4.21 1.28 9.25
N LEU A 21 -3.23 0.52 8.75
CA LEU A 21 -2.39 -0.37 9.55
C LEU A 21 -1.15 0.35 10.11
N GLY A 22 -0.64 1.35 9.39
CA GLY A 22 0.48 2.15 9.87
C GLY A 22 1.02 3.12 8.83
N SER A 23 1.78 4.11 9.29
CA SER A 23 2.46 5.11 8.46
C SER A 23 3.89 5.31 8.98
N GLY A 24 4.86 5.42 8.09
CA GLY A 24 6.27 5.65 8.45
C GLY A 24 7.12 6.14 7.28
N GLY A 25 8.45 6.12 7.45
CA GLY A 25 9.40 6.67 6.48
C GLY A 25 9.40 6.01 5.09
N PHE A 26 8.82 4.82 4.97
CA PHE A 26 8.68 4.06 3.72
C PHE A 26 7.27 4.13 3.12
N GLY A 27 6.37 4.94 3.69
CA GLY A 27 5.01 5.10 3.20
C GLY A 27 3.93 4.68 4.19
N VAL A 28 2.77 4.31 3.66
CA VAL A 28 1.55 4.05 4.40
C VAL A 28 1.04 2.65 4.07
N THR A 29 0.60 1.90 5.06
CA THR A 29 0.05 0.55 4.91
C THR A 29 -1.42 0.55 5.30
N TYR A 30 -2.26 0.01 4.44
CA TYR A 30 -3.70 -0.15 4.64
C TYR A 30 -4.09 -1.62 4.59
N LYS A 31 -5.11 -1.99 5.35
CA LYS A 31 -5.84 -3.24 5.17
C LYS A 31 -6.93 -2.97 4.15
N VAL A 32 -6.95 -3.75 3.07
CA VAL A 32 -7.97 -3.62 2.01
C VAL A 32 -8.64 -4.96 1.76
N LYS A 33 -9.91 -4.91 1.36
CA LYS A 33 -10.72 -6.07 1.01
C LYS A 33 -11.03 -6.04 -0.47
N GLN A 34 -10.67 -7.09 -1.19
CA GLN A 34 -11.05 -7.23 -2.60
C GLN A 34 -12.56 -7.48 -2.69
N THR A 35 -13.27 -6.66 -3.47
CA THR A 35 -14.74 -6.66 -3.49
C THR A 35 -15.33 -7.95 -4.05
N ARG A 36 -14.68 -8.55 -5.06
CA ARG A 36 -15.14 -9.79 -5.73
C ARG A 36 -14.91 -11.05 -4.90
N THR A 37 -13.74 -11.19 -4.29
CA THR A 37 -13.35 -12.44 -3.58
C THR A 37 -13.51 -12.35 -2.08
N LYS A 38 -13.74 -11.13 -1.55
CA LYS A 38 -13.71 -10.79 -0.12
C LYS A 38 -12.39 -11.11 0.58
N LYS A 39 -11.32 -11.43 -0.17
CA LYS A 39 -9.98 -11.64 0.38
C LYS A 39 -9.38 -10.34 0.90
N LEU A 40 -8.62 -10.47 1.99
CA LEU A 40 -7.93 -9.35 2.64
C LEU A 40 -6.50 -9.25 2.15
N TYR A 41 -6.05 -8.03 1.92
CA TYR A 41 -4.71 -7.70 1.46
C TYR A 41 -4.13 -6.57 2.32
N ALA A 42 -2.81 -6.54 2.43
CA ALA A 42 -2.10 -5.35 2.84
C ALA A 42 -1.75 -4.54 1.58
N LEU A 43 -2.20 -3.29 1.54
CA LEU A 43 -1.85 -2.31 0.51
C LEU A 43 -0.80 -1.37 1.10
N LYS A 44 0.41 -1.40 0.57
CA LYS A 44 1.47 -0.48 0.99
C LYS A 44 1.67 0.55 -0.12
N THR A 45 1.59 1.82 0.21
CA THR A 45 1.79 2.94 -0.72
C THR A 45 3.01 3.73 -0.32
N LEU A 46 3.86 4.09 -1.29
CA LEU A 46 4.96 5.02 -1.06
C LEU A 46 4.39 6.43 -0.83
N ASN A 47 4.87 7.11 0.20
CA ASN A 47 4.54 8.51 0.48
C ASN A 47 5.29 9.43 -0.53
N GLU A 48 4.70 10.57 -0.91
CA GLU A 48 5.35 11.70 -1.60
C GLU A 48 6.73 12.08 -0.99
N ILE A 49 6.92 11.92 0.32
CA ILE A 49 8.20 12.11 1.01
C ILE A 49 9.29 11.15 0.48
N ALA A 50 8.93 9.93 0.06
CA ALA A 50 9.86 9.02 -0.58
C ALA A 50 10.18 9.45 -2.03
N LYS A 51 9.20 9.98 -2.77
CA LYS A 51 9.39 10.46 -4.15
C LYS A 51 10.39 11.63 -4.25
N ASN A 52 10.44 12.46 -3.21
CA ASN A 52 11.36 13.62 -3.16
C ASN A 52 12.76 13.28 -2.63
N LYS A 53 13.06 12.01 -2.30
CA LYS A 53 14.43 11.61 -1.92
C LYS A 53 15.25 11.24 -3.16
N PRO A 54 16.51 11.67 -3.26
CA PRO A 54 17.39 11.31 -4.39
C PRO A 54 17.60 9.80 -4.54
N ASP A 55 17.43 9.03 -3.45
CA ASP A 55 17.56 7.57 -3.42
C ASP A 55 16.25 6.82 -3.74
N PHE A 56 15.26 7.50 -4.34
CA PHE A 56 13.97 6.91 -4.72
C PHE A 56 14.10 5.57 -5.48
N PRO A 57 15.04 5.36 -6.41
CA PRO A 57 15.21 4.07 -7.10
C PRO A 57 15.63 2.93 -6.16
N GLN A 58 16.47 3.19 -5.16
CA GLN A 58 16.89 2.18 -4.19
C GLN A 58 15.81 1.90 -3.15
N LEU A 59 15.03 2.92 -2.76
CA LEU A 59 13.85 2.76 -1.92
C LEU A 59 12.77 1.92 -2.62
N GLN A 60 12.51 2.16 -3.91
CA GLN A 60 11.60 1.36 -4.72
C GLN A 60 12.10 -0.09 -4.85
N SER A 61 13.40 -0.29 -5.07
CA SER A 61 14.00 -1.62 -5.15
C SER A 61 13.88 -2.39 -3.82
N LYS A 62 14.15 -1.75 -2.68
CA LYS A 62 13.95 -2.37 -1.35
C LYS A 62 12.48 -2.68 -1.10
N PHE A 63 11.58 -1.79 -1.49
CA PHE A 63 10.15 -1.98 -1.34
C PHE A 63 9.62 -3.18 -2.14
N ILE A 64 10.07 -3.31 -3.39
CA ILE A 64 9.73 -4.45 -4.26
C ILE A 64 10.39 -5.73 -3.74
N ASN A 65 11.66 -5.69 -3.34
CA ASN A 65 12.37 -6.86 -2.83
C ASN A 65 11.77 -7.38 -1.53
N GLU A 66 11.38 -6.52 -0.59
CA GLU A 66 10.68 -6.94 0.63
C GLU A 66 9.30 -7.53 0.32
N ALA A 67 8.56 -6.92 -0.63
CA ALA A 67 7.26 -7.42 -1.07
C ALA A 67 7.36 -8.84 -1.66
N ILE A 68 8.34 -9.06 -2.53
CA ILE A 68 8.56 -10.33 -3.23
C ILE A 68 9.15 -11.38 -2.29
N ALA A 69 10.12 -11.02 -1.44
CA ALA A 69 10.82 -11.96 -0.59
C ALA A 69 9.94 -12.50 0.56
N TYR A 70 8.94 -11.72 1.03
CA TYR A 70 8.24 -12.06 2.27
C TYR A 70 6.70 -12.13 2.19
N CYS A 71 6.03 -11.82 1.07
CA CYS A 71 4.58 -11.61 1.11
C CYS A 71 3.73 -12.52 0.20
N ILE A 72 2.79 -13.24 0.80
CA ILE A 72 1.75 -14.03 0.09
C ILE A 72 0.55 -13.18 -0.37
N ASN A 73 0.38 -11.90 0.02
CA ASN A 73 -0.77 -11.08 -0.42
C ASN A 73 -0.51 -9.54 -0.34
N LEU A 74 0.50 -9.03 -1.04
CA LEU A 74 0.72 -7.57 -1.16
C LEU A 74 0.16 -7.03 -2.49
N LEU A 75 -0.58 -5.91 -2.43
CA LEU A 75 -0.88 -5.12 -3.62
C LEU A 75 0.00 -3.87 -3.63
N LEU A 76 0.70 -3.64 -4.75
CA LEU A 76 1.44 -2.41 -5.02
C LEU A 76 0.53 -1.51 -5.87
N ALA A 77 0.33 -0.26 -5.45
CA ALA A 77 -0.43 0.75 -6.18
C ALA A 77 0.50 1.70 -6.95
#